data_AF-A0A2W1B0L9-F1
#
_entry.id   AF-A0A2W1B0L9-F1
#
_cell.length_a   1.000
_cell.length_b   1.000
_cell.length_c   1.000
_cell.angle_alpha   90.00
_cell.angle_beta   90.00
_cell.angle_gamma   90.00
#
_symmetry.space_group_name_H-M   'P 1'
#
loop_
_entity.id
_entity.type
_entity.pdbx_description
1 polymer ?
#
loop_
_entity_poly.entity_id
_entity_poly.type
_entity_poly.pdbx_seq_one_letter_code
_entity_poly.pdbx_strand_id
1 'polypeptide(L)'
;MCVILSVEHYEWVATNNFADGGLPGTLPEYSHKSLELPGGVSSSGRPYPDVMSYGQREYGKRVGIFRVMDILDKYEIKATVAIDASTASNYPFLIKQFQQRGYEIMAHGIAVNQMISSKMTQDEERNHIRLSI
;
A
#
# COMPACT_ATOMS: atom_id res chain seq x y z
N MET A 1 -9.49 9.11 22.59
CA MET A 1 -8.96 9.65 21.33
C MET A 1 -8.63 8.47 20.43
N CYS A 2 -9.02 8.50 19.15
CA CYS A 2 -8.77 7.40 18.21
C CYS A 2 -7.82 7.90 17.11
N VAL A 3 -6.74 7.16 16.86
CA VAL A 3 -5.77 7.44 15.79
C VAL A 3 -5.74 6.24 14.86
N ILE A 4 -5.97 6.49 13.57
CA ILE A 4 -5.90 5.48 12.51
C ILE A 4 -4.68 5.75 11.64
N LEU A 5 -3.81 4.75 11.51
CA LEU A 5 -2.66 4.78 10.60
C LEU A 5 -2.98 3.96 9.37
N SER A 6 -2.98 4.59 8.20
CA SER A 6 -3.14 3.88 6.92
C SER A 6 -1.77 3.55 6.32
N VAL A 7 -1.55 2.27 6.04
CA VAL A 7 -0.29 1.76 5.50
C VAL A 7 -0.59 0.91 4.26
N GLU A 8 -0.35 1.46 3.07
CA GLU A 8 -0.90 0.91 1.81
C GLU A 8 0.18 0.60 0.76
N HIS A 9 0.18 -0.59 0.14
CA HIS A 9 1.10 -0.95 -0.95
C HIS A 9 0.58 -0.57 -2.32
N TYR A 10 1.50 -0.13 -3.18
CA TYR A 10 1.25 0.14 -4.58
C TYR A 10 1.96 -0.93 -5.41
N GLU A 11 1.19 -1.83 -6.01
CA GLU A 11 1.74 -2.89 -6.84
C GLU A 11 2.08 -2.38 -8.24
N TRP A 12 3.20 -2.86 -8.78
CA TRP A 12 3.61 -2.63 -10.16
C TRP A 12 4.47 -3.80 -10.64
N VAL A 13 4.44 -4.05 -11.94
CA VAL A 13 5.29 -5.07 -12.58
C VAL A 13 6.34 -4.38 -13.44
N ALA A 14 7.60 -4.76 -13.25
CA ALA A 14 8.67 -4.37 -14.15
C ALA A 14 8.47 -5.05 -15.50
N THR A 15 8.35 -4.25 -16.55
CA THR A 15 8.11 -4.71 -17.93
C THR A 15 9.40 -5.01 -18.69
N ASN A 16 10.54 -4.83 -18.04
CA ASN A 16 11.84 -4.73 -18.68
C ASN A 16 12.92 -5.43 -17.84
N ASN A 17 13.77 -6.19 -18.53
CA ASN A 17 15.03 -6.68 -17.98
C ASN A 17 16.12 -5.63 -18.26
N PHE A 18 17.04 -5.45 -17.32
CA PHE A 18 18.12 -4.43 -17.36
C PHE A 18 19.02 -4.46 -18.62
N ALA A 19 18.83 -5.43 -19.51
CA ALA A 19 19.53 -5.55 -20.80
C ALA A 19 19.05 -4.56 -21.86
N ASP A 20 17.79 -4.08 -21.79
CA ASP A 20 17.15 -3.41 -22.94
C ASP A 20 16.92 -1.89 -22.72
N GLY A 21 17.62 -1.28 -21.75
CA GLY A 21 17.54 0.17 -21.50
C GLY A 21 16.24 0.62 -20.82
N GLY A 22 15.72 -0.19 -19.89
CA GLY A 22 14.34 -0.16 -19.45
C GLY A 22 13.75 1.12 -18.82
N LEU A 23 12.63 1.57 -19.40
CA LEU A 23 11.39 2.18 -18.84
C LEU A 23 10.24 1.85 -19.85
N PRO A 24 8.91 1.81 -19.58
CA PRO A 24 8.08 1.95 -18.38
C PRO A 24 7.33 0.67 -17.93
N GLY A 25 7.11 0.47 -16.62
CA GLY A 25 6.35 -0.66 -16.05
C GLY A 25 4.86 -0.69 -16.47
N THR A 26 4.13 -1.71 -16.05
CA THR A 26 2.66 -1.77 -16.19
C THR A 26 1.97 -2.06 -14.87
N LEU A 27 0.71 -1.62 -14.80
CA LEU A 27 -0.21 -2.09 -13.76
C LEU A 27 -0.52 -3.57 -14.01
N PRO A 28 -0.65 -4.39 -12.95
CA PRO A 28 -1.22 -5.72 -13.08
C PRO A 28 -2.64 -5.66 -13.68
N GLU A 29 -3.04 -6.69 -14.43
CA GLU A 29 -4.34 -6.75 -15.12
C GLU A 29 -5.54 -6.59 -14.17
N TYR A 30 -5.40 -7.08 -12.93
CA TYR A 30 -6.39 -7.00 -11.86
C TYR A 30 -6.40 -5.63 -11.11
N SER A 31 -5.62 -4.66 -11.55
CA SER A 31 -5.59 -3.32 -10.95
C SER A 31 -6.78 -2.48 -11.46
N HIS A 32 -7.71 -2.17 -10.57
CA HIS A 32 -8.94 -1.44 -10.91
C HIS A 32 -8.87 0.08 -10.73
N LYS A 33 -7.69 0.64 -10.40
CA LYS A 33 -7.56 2.07 -10.08
C LYS A 33 -7.48 3.01 -11.29
N SER A 34 -8.00 4.24 -11.11
CA SER A 34 -7.79 5.35 -12.02
C SER A 34 -6.30 5.72 -12.09
N LEU A 35 -5.87 6.15 -13.27
CA LEU A 35 -4.49 6.51 -13.54
C LEU A 35 -3.99 7.66 -12.64
N GLU A 36 -4.89 8.49 -12.12
CA GLU A 36 -4.61 9.78 -11.46
C GLU A 36 -4.24 9.74 -9.97
N LEU A 37 -4.28 8.58 -9.31
CA LEU A 37 -3.90 8.51 -7.89
C LEU A 37 -2.40 8.78 -7.72
N PRO A 38 -1.95 9.48 -6.65
CA PRO A 38 -0.51 9.62 -6.37
C PRO A 38 0.16 8.24 -6.36
N GLY A 39 1.20 8.01 -7.14
CA GLY A 39 1.82 6.67 -7.32
C GLY A 39 1.36 5.88 -8.55
N GLY A 40 0.28 6.31 -9.23
CA GLY A 40 -0.09 5.88 -10.58
C GLY A 40 0.55 6.71 -11.67
N VAL A 41 -0.11 6.82 -12.84
CA VAL A 41 0.30 7.78 -13.86
C VAL A 41 0.04 9.16 -13.27
N SER A 42 1.11 9.79 -12.79
CA SER A 42 1.02 11.15 -12.30
C SER A 42 0.25 11.98 -13.33
N SER A 43 -0.73 12.77 -12.90
CA SER A 43 -1.31 13.84 -13.70
C SER A 43 -0.24 14.82 -14.24
N SER A 44 1.03 14.68 -13.81
CA SER A 44 2.23 15.33 -14.34
C SER A 44 2.92 14.66 -15.55
N GLY A 45 2.34 13.63 -16.20
CA GLY A 45 2.85 13.10 -17.48
C GLY A 45 4.16 12.28 -17.40
N ARG A 46 4.49 11.74 -16.22
CA ARG A 46 5.69 10.90 -16.01
C ARG A 46 5.46 9.45 -16.46
N PRO A 47 6.50 8.76 -16.99
CA PRO A 47 6.40 7.34 -17.36
C PRO A 47 6.11 6.49 -16.13
N TYR A 48 5.35 5.41 -16.30
CA TYR A 48 5.03 4.49 -15.22
C TYR A 48 6.24 3.56 -14.91
N PRO A 49 6.48 3.17 -13.64
CA PRO A 49 5.90 3.79 -12.46
C PRO A 49 6.45 5.21 -12.28
N ASP A 50 5.64 6.15 -11.77
CA ASP A 50 6.17 7.45 -11.36
C ASP A 50 7.09 7.24 -10.15
N VAL A 51 8.39 7.10 -10.42
CA VAL A 51 9.44 6.79 -9.42
C VAL A 51 9.41 7.78 -8.26
N MET A 52 9.09 9.06 -8.51
CA MET A 52 9.01 10.08 -7.46
C MET A 52 7.85 9.81 -6.51
N SER A 53 6.66 9.59 -7.08
CA SER A 53 5.48 9.26 -6.28
C SER A 53 5.62 7.91 -5.57
N TYR A 54 6.23 6.93 -6.24
CA TYR A 54 6.52 5.62 -5.65
C TYR A 54 7.51 5.74 -4.48
N GLY A 55 8.60 6.48 -4.66
CA GLY A 55 9.59 6.75 -3.63
C GLY A 55 8.97 7.43 -2.40
N GLN A 56 8.06 8.38 -2.59
CA GLN A 56 7.32 9.01 -1.48
C GLN A 56 6.48 7.99 -0.70
N ARG A 57 5.79 7.07 -1.39
CA ARG A 57 4.99 6.02 -0.74
C ARG A 57 5.87 5.03 0.04
N GLU A 58 6.99 4.62 -0.56
CA GLU A 58 7.95 3.72 0.08
C GLU A 58 8.61 4.35 1.30
N TYR A 59 8.88 5.67 1.26
CA TYR A 59 9.39 6.41 2.40
C TYR A 59 8.46 6.31 3.62
N GLY A 60 7.14 6.42 3.42
CA GLY A 60 6.16 6.34 4.50
C GLY A 60 6.32 5.07 5.35
N LYS A 61 6.52 3.92 4.70
CA LYS A 61 6.62 2.61 5.37
C LYS A 61 8.01 2.29 5.89
N ARG A 62 9.04 2.77 5.20
CA ARG A 62 10.43 2.44 5.52
C ARG A 62 11.03 3.39 6.56
N VAL A 63 10.55 4.62 6.62
CA VAL A 63 11.17 5.69 7.43
C VAL A 63 10.11 6.52 8.17
N GLY A 64 9.05 6.95 7.49
CA GLY A 64 8.03 7.84 8.03
C GLY A 64 7.31 7.28 9.26
N ILE A 65 6.88 6.02 9.17
CA ILE A 65 6.06 5.33 10.16
C ILE A 65 6.74 5.25 11.54
N PHE A 66 8.06 5.09 11.58
CA PHE A 66 8.81 5.00 12.83
C PHE A 66 8.73 6.30 13.64
N ARG A 67 8.83 7.45 12.97
CA ARG A 67 8.69 8.75 13.65
C ARG A 67 7.27 8.97 14.19
N VAL A 68 6.26 8.45 13.49
CA VAL A 68 4.86 8.51 13.95
C VAL A 68 4.69 7.61 15.17
N MET A 69 5.20 6.39 15.12
CA MET A 69 5.19 5.47 16.26
C MET A 69 5.90 6.07 17.48
N ASP A 70 7.07 6.68 17.31
CA ASP A 70 7.80 7.33 18.41
C ASP A 70 6.99 8.43 19.10
N ILE A 71 6.22 9.21 18.33
CA ILE A 71 5.33 10.24 18.89
C ILE A 71 4.14 9.61 19.60
N LEU A 72 3.53 8.57 19.03
CA LEU A 72 2.43 7.87 19.68
C LEU A 72 2.88 7.21 20.99
N ASP A 73 4.07 6.61 21.00
CA ASP A 73 4.69 6.02 22.18
C ASP A 73 4.94 7.08 23.26
N LYS A 74 5.42 8.28 22.88
CA LYS A 74 5.62 9.41 23.80
C LYS A 74 4.34 9.84 24.52
N TYR A 75 3.19 9.72 23.87
CA TYR A 75 1.89 10.10 24.42
C TYR A 75 1.05 8.89 24.87
N GLU A 76 1.64 7.69 24.89
CA GLU A 76 1.00 6.43 25.29
C GLU A 76 -0.31 6.14 24.50
N ILE A 77 -0.35 6.55 23.23
CA ILE A 77 -1.51 6.37 22.35
C ILE A 77 -1.36 5.06 21.57
N LYS A 78 -2.35 4.17 21.70
CA LYS A 78 -2.49 2.99 20.85
C LYS A 78 -3.26 3.35 19.59
N ALA A 79 -2.67 3.12 18.43
CA ALA A 79 -3.32 3.34 17.15
C ALA A 79 -4.00 2.05 16.64
N THR A 80 -4.96 2.24 15.75
CA THR A 80 -5.47 1.18 14.87
C THR A 80 -4.78 1.34 13.51
N VAL A 81 -4.15 0.28 13.03
CA VAL A 81 -3.43 0.28 11.76
C VAL A 81 -4.30 -0.38 10.71
N ALA A 82 -4.76 0.42 9.75
CA ALA A 82 -5.40 -0.07 8.52
C ALA A 82 -4.29 -0.48 7.54
N ILE A 83 -4.14 -1.79 7.31
CA ILE A 83 -3.06 -2.36 6.49
C ILE A 83 -3.62 -3.28 5.41
N ASP A 84 -3.08 -3.16 4.20
CA ASP A 84 -3.41 -4.05 3.10
C ASP A 84 -2.59 -5.35 3.14
N ALA A 85 -3.13 -6.42 2.56
CA ALA A 85 -2.49 -7.74 2.56
C ALA A 85 -1.10 -7.73 1.89
N SER A 86 -0.92 -6.96 0.81
CA SER A 86 0.37 -6.84 0.13
C SER A 86 1.41 -6.13 1.01
N THR A 87 1.05 -5.08 1.75
CA THR A 87 1.96 -4.50 2.76
C THR A 87 2.28 -5.50 3.87
N ALA A 88 1.28 -6.17 4.43
CA ALA A 88 1.48 -7.12 5.53
C ALA A 88 2.46 -8.24 5.14
N SER A 89 2.34 -8.73 3.90
CA SER A 89 3.17 -9.81 3.34
C SER A 89 4.59 -9.33 3.00
N ASN A 90 4.73 -8.13 2.42
CA ASN A 90 6.02 -7.59 1.99
C ASN A 90 6.84 -6.97 3.14
N TYR A 91 6.17 -6.52 4.21
CA TYR A 91 6.79 -5.82 5.33
C TYR A 91 6.44 -6.48 6.69
N PRO A 92 6.76 -7.78 6.89
CA PRO A 92 6.40 -8.49 8.13
C PRO A 92 7.05 -7.89 9.38
N PHE A 93 8.14 -7.13 9.23
CA PHE A 93 8.75 -6.40 10.34
C PHE A 93 7.83 -5.31 10.89
N LEU A 94 7.03 -4.64 10.06
CA LEU A 94 6.09 -3.60 10.52
C LEU A 94 4.97 -4.24 11.36
N ILE A 95 4.46 -5.39 10.93
CA ILE A 95 3.48 -6.15 11.70
C ILE A 95 4.00 -6.45 13.11
N LYS A 96 5.26 -6.90 13.22
CA LYS A 96 5.91 -7.12 14.53
C LYS A 96 5.99 -5.84 15.36
N GLN A 97 6.34 -4.70 14.75
CA GLN A 97 6.40 -3.41 15.45
C GLN A 97 5.03 -2.96 15.99
N PHE A 98 3.97 -3.18 15.22
CA PHE A 98 2.60 -2.85 15.63
C PHE A 98 2.12 -3.77 16.76
N GLN A 99 2.37 -5.07 16.65
CA GLN A 99 2.05 -6.05 17.69
C GLN A 99 2.78 -5.77 19.00
N GLN A 100 4.08 -5.44 18.94
CA GLN A 100 4.88 -5.10 20.13
C GLN A 100 4.35 -3.87 20.88
N ARG A 101 3.75 -2.91 20.16
CA ARG A 101 3.13 -1.71 20.73
C ARG A 101 1.66 -1.91 21.14
N GLY A 102 1.11 -3.10 20.88
CA GLY A 102 -0.30 -3.40 21.14
C GLY A 102 -1.26 -2.56 20.29
N TYR A 103 -0.86 -2.21 19.07
CA TYR A 103 -1.76 -1.58 18.10
C TYR A 103 -2.76 -2.60 17.57
N GLU A 104 -3.97 -2.14 17.29
CA GLU A 104 -5.00 -2.94 16.62
C GLU A 104 -4.70 -2.99 15.12
N ILE A 105 -4.93 -4.13 14.48
CA ILE A 105 -4.74 -4.30 13.03
C ILE A 105 -6.11 -4.47 12.37
N MET A 106 -6.38 -3.65 11.37
CA MET A 106 -7.60 -3.66 10.57
C MET A 106 -7.24 -3.99 9.12
N ALA A 107 -7.93 -4.98 8.54
CA ALA A 107 -7.78 -5.32 7.14
C ALA A 107 -8.22 -4.15 6.25
N HIS A 108 -7.41 -3.82 5.24
CA HIS A 108 -7.61 -2.66 4.37
C HIS A 108 -7.41 -3.00 2.88
N GLY A 109 -7.96 -4.14 2.45
CA GLY A 109 -7.91 -4.61 1.07
C GLY A 109 -6.59 -5.31 0.70
N ILE A 110 -6.41 -5.65 -0.57
CA ILE A 110 -5.21 -6.36 -1.05
C ILE A 110 -4.05 -5.40 -1.29
N ALA A 111 -4.29 -4.33 -2.06
CA ALA A 111 -3.32 -3.28 -2.37
C ALA A 111 -4.07 -2.01 -2.76
N VAL A 112 -3.41 -0.85 -2.66
CA VAL A 112 -4.03 0.45 -2.92
C VAL A 112 -4.61 0.53 -4.35
N ASN A 113 -4.02 -0.16 -5.32
CA ASN A 113 -4.45 -0.18 -6.72
C ASN A 113 -5.47 -1.28 -7.06
N GLN A 114 -5.82 -2.13 -6.11
CA GLN A 114 -6.87 -3.15 -6.23
C GLN A 114 -8.10 -2.76 -5.40
N MET A 115 -8.72 -1.61 -5.69
CA MET A 115 -9.93 -1.22 -4.96
C MET A 115 -11.13 -2.06 -5.38
N ILE A 116 -11.95 -2.45 -4.40
CA ILE A 116 -13.28 -2.97 -4.66
C ILE A 116 -14.07 -1.94 -5.46
N SER A 117 -14.68 -2.38 -6.56
CA SER A 117 -15.45 -1.51 -7.45
C SER A 117 -16.74 -2.19 -7.88
N SER A 118 -17.72 -1.38 -8.29
CA SER A 118 -19.00 -1.87 -8.82
C SER A 118 -18.89 -2.68 -10.12
N LYS A 119 -17.68 -2.77 -10.70
CA LYS A 119 -17.41 -3.59 -11.90
C LYS A 119 -17.08 -5.04 -11.55
N MET A 120 -16.85 -5.35 -10.28
CA MET A 120 -16.56 -6.71 -9.84
C MET A 120 -17.86 -7.51 -9.71
N THR A 121 -17.81 -8.76 -10.12
CA THR A 121 -18.82 -9.76 -9.79
C THR A 121 -18.77 -10.09 -8.30
N GLN A 122 -19.86 -10.66 -7.78
CA GLN A 122 -19.94 -11.07 -6.38
C GLN A 122 -18.86 -12.10 -6.00
N ASP A 123 -18.49 -12.99 -6.93
CA ASP A 123 -17.45 -14.00 -6.70
C ASP A 123 -16.05 -13.37 -6.67
N GLU A 124 -15.77 -12.41 -7.55
CA GLU A 124 -14.52 -11.63 -7.51
C GLU A 124 -14.39 -10.82 -6.22
N GLU A 125 -15.47 -10.16 -5.77
CA GLU A 125 -15.48 -9.40 -4.52
C GLU A 125 -15.27 -10.33 -3.31
N ARG A 126 -15.96 -11.49 -3.28
CA ARG A 126 -15.79 -12.49 -2.22
C ARG A 126 -14.35 -13.00 -2.17
N ASN A 127 -13.75 -13.29 -3.32
CA ASN A 127 -12.37 -13.73 -3.40
C ASN A 127 -11.41 -12.62 -2.95
N HIS A 128 -11.66 -11.37 -3.32
CA HIS A 128 -10.88 -10.22 -2.89
C HIS A 128 -10.88 -10.07 -1.36
N ILE A 129 -12.07 -10.13 -0.74
CA ILE A 129 -12.21 -10.05 0.72
C ILE A 129 -11.42 -11.18 1.39
N ARG A 130 -11.57 -12.42 0.90
CA ARG A 130 -10.88 -13.59 1.45
C ARG A 130 -9.34 -13.47 1.40
N LEU A 131 -8.80 -12.84 0.37
CA LEU A 131 -7.35 -12.62 0.22
C LEU A 131 -6.84 -11.41 1.04
N SER A 132 -7.74 -10.52 1.45
CA SER A 132 -7.39 -9.27 2.14
C SER A 132 -7.38 -9.34 3.67
N ILE A 133 -7.81 -10.46 4.26
CA ILE A 133 -7.93 -10.71 5.71
C ILE A 133 -6.88 -11.71 6.20
#